data_AF-A0A151R8K3-F1
#
_entry.id   AF-A0A151R8K3-F1
#
_cell.length_a   1.000
_cell.length_b   1.000
_cell.length_c   1.000
_cell.angle_alpha   90.00
_cell.angle_beta   90.00
_cell.angle_gamma   90.00
#
_symmetry.space_group_name_H-M   'P 1'
#
loop_
_entity.id
_entity.type
_entity.pdbx_description
1 polymer ?
#
loop_
_entity_poly.entity_id
_entity_poly.type
_entity_poly.pdbx_seq_one_letter_code
_entity_poly.pdbx_strand_id
1 'polypeptide(L)'
;MLKGKTGSTLGVWAAHGEGRPYFPDEGVLDSIVHSELAPMRYCDDVGNPTEAYPFNVNGSPLGVAVICSPDGRHLAMMPHLECCFLMWQFPWYPKQWDVDKKGPSPWFRTFQNARDWCS
;
A
#
# COMPACT_ATOMS: atom_id res chain seq x y z
N MET A 1 -7.98 -7.66 -4.90
CA MET A 1 -8.22 -6.37 -4.22
C MET A 1 -7.63 -5.15 -4.95
N LEU A 2 -6.38 -5.17 -5.41
CA LEU A 2 -5.68 -3.99 -5.97
C LEU A 2 -5.83 -3.79 -7.50
N LYS A 3 -6.85 -4.39 -8.12
CA LYS A 3 -7.07 -4.30 -9.58
C LYS A 3 -7.16 -2.83 -10.03
N GLY A 4 -6.39 -2.48 -11.07
CA GLY A 4 -6.36 -1.13 -11.64
C GLY A 4 -5.57 -0.10 -10.82
N LYS A 5 -4.67 -0.54 -9.92
CA LYS A 5 -3.81 0.34 -9.11
C LYS A 5 -2.31 0.25 -9.43
N THR A 6 -1.93 -0.60 -10.37
CA THR A 6 -0.53 -0.74 -10.80
C THR A 6 0.03 0.60 -11.27
N GLY A 7 1.24 0.95 -10.80
CA GLY A 7 1.91 2.21 -11.14
C GLY A 7 1.39 3.45 -10.41
N SER A 8 0.42 3.32 -9.51
CA SER A 8 -0.06 4.45 -8.71
C SER A 8 0.84 4.70 -7.50
N THR A 9 1.22 5.96 -7.28
CA THR A 9 1.85 6.42 -6.03
C THR A 9 0.83 7.27 -5.25
N LEU A 10 0.44 6.79 -4.07
CA LEU A 10 -0.66 7.35 -3.30
C LEU A 10 -0.26 7.49 -1.83
N GLY A 11 -0.60 8.64 -1.23
CA GLY A 11 -0.46 8.82 0.21
C GLY A 11 -1.38 7.87 1.00
N VAL A 12 -0.91 7.39 2.14
CA VAL A 12 -1.64 6.47 3.02
C VAL A 12 -1.25 6.72 4.48
N TRP A 13 -2.17 6.45 5.41
CA TRP A 13 -1.85 6.49 6.84
C TRP A 13 -1.09 5.22 7.25
N ALA A 14 0.00 5.41 8.00
CA ALA A 14 0.75 4.34 8.65
C ALA A 14 0.87 4.67 10.15
N ALA A 15 0.40 3.77 11.01
CA ALA A 15 0.27 3.99 12.45
C ALA A 15 0.60 2.72 13.23
N HIS A 16 1.88 2.33 13.25
CA HIS A 16 2.34 1.09 13.89
C HIS A 16 3.71 1.26 14.56
N GLY A 17 3.91 0.64 15.72
CA GLY A 17 5.23 0.53 16.37
C GLY A 17 6.05 -0.69 15.91
N GLU A 18 5.37 -1.75 15.47
CA GLU A 18 5.95 -3.06 15.16
C GLU A 18 5.73 -3.45 13.69
N GLY A 19 5.74 -2.46 12.80
CA GLY A 19 5.41 -2.65 11.38
C GLY A 19 6.49 -3.32 10.54
N ARG A 20 7.71 -3.51 11.07
CA ARG A 20 8.86 -4.00 10.30
C ARG A 20 8.74 -5.51 10.07
N PRO A 21 8.63 -5.99 8.82
CA PRO A 21 8.62 -7.42 8.55
C PRO A 21 9.99 -8.01 8.86
N TYR A 22 9.98 -9.20 9.47
CA TYR A 22 11.16 -10.00 9.71
C TYR A 22 11.17 -11.19 8.76
N PHE A 23 12.24 -11.30 7.97
CA PHE A 23 12.50 -12.45 7.10
C PHE A 23 13.64 -13.25 7.73
N PRO A 24 13.43 -14.54 8.09
CA PRO A 24 14.43 -15.35 8.80
C PRO A 24 15.75 -15.55 8.03
N ASP A 25 15.67 -15.57 6.70
CA ASP A 25 16.81 -15.61 5.79
C ASP A 25 16.47 -14.93 4.45
N GLU A 26 17.49 -14.62 3.65
CA GLU A 26 17.36 -13.91 2.37
C GLU A 26 16.51 -14.67 1.35
N GLY A 27 16.51 -16.01 1.39
CA GLY A 27 15.75 -16.85 0.45
C GLY A 27 14.24 -16.66 0.57
N VAL A 28 13.75 -16.35 1.78
CA VAL A 28 12.32 -16.05 1.98
C VAL A 28 11.94 -14.74 1.30
N LEU A 29 12.71 -13.68 1.51
CA LEU A 29 12.44 -12.38 0.87
C LEU A 29 12.56 -12.49 -0.65
N ASP A 30 13.62 -13.15 -1.14
CA ASP A 30 13.84 -13.36 -2.56
C ASP A 30 12.68 -14.13 -3.21
N SER A 31 12.16 -15.15 -2.54
CA SER A 31 11.02 -15.92 -3.05
C SER A 31 9.75 -15.08 -3.18
N ILE A 32 9.49 -14.19 -2.21
CA ILE A 32 8.34 -13.27 -2.22
C ILE A 32 8.47 -12.27 -3.36
N VAL A 33 9.67 -11.70 -3.56
CA VAL A 33 9.92 -10.71 -4.60
C VAL A 33 9.86 -11.33 -5.99
N HIS A 34 10.53 -12.47 -6.21
CA HIS A 34 10.51 -13.18 -7.49
C HIS A 34 9.13 -13.70 -7.86
N SER A 35 8.32 -14.08 -6.87
CA SER A 35 6.93 -14.54 -7.09
C SER A 35 5.93 -13.39 -7.20
N GLU A 36 6.38 -12.13 -7.24
CA GLU A 36 5.56 -10.92 -7.31
C GLU A 36 4.52 -10.80 -6.18
N LEU A 37 4.83 -11.36 -5.00
CA LEU A 37 3.93 -11.39 -3.84
C LEU A 37 4.02 -10.16 -2.95
N ALA A 38 4.75 -9.11 -3.38
CA ALA A 38 4.90 -7.83 -2.68
C ALA A 38 4.32 -6.67 -3.53
N PRO A 39 2.98 -6.55 -3.64
CA PRO A 39 2.34 -5.67 -4.62
C PRO A 39 2.38 -4.17 -4.28
N MET A 40 2.80 -3.78 -3.07
CA MET A 40 2.97 -2.38 -2.69
C MET A 40 4.27 -2.15 -1.92
N ARG A 41 4.91 -1.03 -2.22
CA ARG A 41 6.16 -0.61 -1.59
C ARG A 41 6.04 0.83 -1.08
N TYR A 42 6.72 1.12 0.03
CA TYR A 42 7.06 2.49 0.42
C TYR A 42 8.00 3.08 -0.62
N CYS A 43 7.77 4.34 -0.96
CA CYS A 43 8.56 5.07 -1.94
C CYS A 43 8.87 6.49 -1.44
N ASP A 44 9.90 7.10 -2.01
CA ASP A 44 10.22 8.51 -1.80
C ASP A 44 9.25 9.45 -2.55
N ASP A 45 9.49 10.76 -2.45
CA ASP A 45 8.64 11.80 -3.06
C ASP A 45 8.62 11.77 -4.60
N VAL A 46 9.57 11.09 -5.24
CA VAL A 46 9.61 10.93 -6.70
C VAL A 46 9.08 9.56 -7.14
N GLY A 47 8.61 8.73 -6.20
CA GLY A 47 7.95 7.45 -6.46
C GLY A 47 8.91 6.26 -6.57
N ASN A 48 10.19 6.40 -6.21
CA ASN A 48 11.13 5.29 -6.20
C ASN A 48 11.00 4.49 -4.90
N PRO A 49 10.93 3.14 -4.94
CA PRO A 49 10.96 2.32 -3.74
C PRO A 49 12.16 2.65 -2.85
N THR A 50 11.95 2.70 -1.53
CA THR A 50 13.00 3.16 -0.61
C THR A 50 12.96 2.44 0.73
N GLU A 51 14.13 2.38 1.39
CA GLU A 51 14.31 1.97 2.78
C GLU A 51 14.59 3.14 3.72
N ALA A 52 14.71 4.35 3.17
CA ALA A 52 15.05 5.54 3.93
C ALA A 52 13.88 6.02 4.79
N TYR A 53 14.14 6.25 6.07
CA TYR A 53 13.23 6.98 6.95
C TYR A 53 13.20 8.47 6.58
N PRO A 54 12.04 9.16 6.61
CA PRO A 54 10.72 8.69 7.05
C PRO A 54 9.84 8.08 5.96
N PHE A 55 10.27 8.04 4.69
CA PHE A 55 9.47 7.53 3.58
C PHE A 55 9.09 6.05 3.75
N ASN A 56 10.04 5.25 4.23
CA ASN A 56 9.79 3.93 4.77
C ASN A 56 9.77 4.01 6.30
N VAL A 57 8.57 4.06 6.85
CA VAL A 57 8.31 4.36 8.28
C VAL A 57 8.78 3.29 9.26
N ASN A 58 9.04 2.06 8.80
CA ASN A 58 9.37 0.92 9.65
C ASN A 58 10.66 0.20 9.23
N GLY A 59 11.37 0.67 8.20
CA GLY A 59 12.58 0.02 7.70
C GLY A 59 12.33 -1.35 7.07
N SER A 60 11.19 -1.52 6.40
CA SER A 60 10.89 -2.74 5.64
C SER A 60 11.90 -2.94 4.51
N PRO A 61 12.57 -4.11 4.39
CA PRO A 61 13.47 -4.40 3.28
C PRO A 61 12.80 -4.18 1.92
N LEU A 62 13.53 -3.57 0.98
CA LEU A 62 13.07 -3.22 -0.35
C LEU A 62 11.77 -2.37 -0.37
N GLY A 63 11.45 -1.71 0.74
CA GLY A 63 10.21 -0.95 0.89
C GLY A 63 8.94 -1.78 1.02
N VAL A 64 8.99 -3.10 1.21
CA VAL A 64 7.78 -3.96 1.20
C VAL A 64 6.75 -3.50 2.24
N ALA A 65 5.58 -3.04 1.79
CA ALA A 65 4.51 -2.55 2.66
C ALA A 65 3.30 -3.50 2.74
N VAL A 66 3.13 -4.32 1.71
CA VAL A 66 2.02 -5.28 1.55
C VAL A 66 2.55 -6.56 0.96
N ILE A 67 2.05 -7.70 1.45
CA ILE A 67 2.23 -9.01 0.83
C ILE A 67 0.88 -9.63 0.46
N CYS A 68 0.86 -10.53 -0.53
CA CYS A 68 -0.34 -11.27 -0.92
C CYS A 68 -0.12 -12.78 -1.03
N SER A 69 -1.20 -13.54 -0.92
CA SER A 69 -1.18 -14.97 -1.26
C SER A 69 -0.96 -15.18 -2.76
N PRO A 70 -0.41 -16.33 -3.20
CA PRO A 70 -0.15 -16.61 -4.62
C PRO A 70 -1.39 -16.54 -5.53
N ASP A 71 -2.58 -16.76 -4.97
CA ASP A 71 -3.86 -16.64 -5.68
C ASP A 71 -4.47 -15.23 -5.61
N GLY A 72 -3.80 -14.27 -4.97
CA GLY A 72 -4.21 -12.88 -4.82
C GLY A 72 -5.44 -12.64 -3.94
N ARG A 73 -5.94 -13.67 -3.24
CA ARG A 73 -7.16 -13.60 -2.43
C ARG A 73 -6.94 -13.01 -1.03
N HIS A 74 -5.74 -13.16 -0.48
CA HIS A 74 -5.37 -12.59 0.81
C HIS A 74 -4.32 -11.50 0.62
N LEU A 75 -4.54 -10.35 1.25
CA LEU A 75 -3.56 -9.28 1.35
C LEU A 75 -3.32 -9.00 2.83
N ALA A 76 -2.05 -8.97 3.22
CA ALA A 76 -1.63 -8.52 4.55
C ALA A 76 -0.85 -7.21 4.38
N MET A 77 -1.23 -6.19 5.13
CA MET A 77 -0.70 -4.84 5.01
C MET A 77 -0.57 -4.16 6.36
N MET A 78 0.44 -3.31 6.47
CA MET A 78 0.64 -2.41 7.61
C MET A 78 0.00 -1.02 7.43
N PRO A 79 -0.05 -0.44 6.20
CA PRO A 79 -0.80 0.80 5.98
C PRO A 79 -2.32 0.64 6.14
N HIS A 80 -2.99 1.69 6.62
CA HIS A 80 -4.42 1.72 6.92
C HIS A 80 -5.22 2.38 5.79
N LEU A 81 -5.63 1.60 4.78
CA LEU A 81 -6.44 2.10 3.65
C LEU A 81 -7.84 2.56 4.10
N GLU A 82 -8.37 1.93 5.13
CA GLU A 82 -9.65 2.22 5.77
C GLU A 82 -9.64 3.51 6.60
N CYS A 83 -8.47 4.05 6.89
CA CYS A 83 -8.33 5.35 7.54
C CYS A 83 -8.31 6.51 6.52
N CYS A 84 -8.28 6.23 5.21
CA CYS A 84 -8.26 7.25 4.16
C CYS A 84 -9.10 6.89 2.94
N PHE A 85 -10.25 6.23 3.10
CA PHE A 85 -11.13 5.84 1.99
C PHE A 85 -12.01 6.99 1.46
N LEU A 86 -12.13 8.11 2.20
CA LEU A 86 -12.77 9.35 1.73
C LEU A 86 -11.72 10.47 1.56
N MET A 87 -11.97 11.41 0.65
CA MET A 87 -11.02 12.49 0.35
C MET A 87 -10.73 13.41 1.55
N TRP A 88 -11.71 13.65 2.44
CA TRP A 88 -11.48 14.44 3.66
C TRP A 88 -10.56 13.75 4.68
N GLN A 89 -10.40 12.43 4.59
CA GLN A 89 -9.50 11.63 5.44
C GLN A 89 -8.12 11.43 4.78
N PHE A 90 -7.97 11.76 3.50
CA PHE A 90 -6.75 11.52 2.74
C PHE A 90 -5.63 12.45 3.23
N PRO A 91 -4.41 11.94 3.50
CA PRO A 91 -3.39 12.66 4.27
C PRO A 91 -2.96 13.97 3.60
N TRP A 92 -2.78 13.94 2.28
CA TRP A 92 -2.47 15.10 1.48
C TRP A 92 -2.82 14.84 0.02
N TYR A 93 -3.27 15.86 -0.70
CA TYR A 93 -3.45 15.83 -2.15
C TYR A 93 -3.18 17.23 -2.74
N PRO A 94 -2.72 17.33 -4.00
CA PRO A 94 -2.52 18.61 -4.66
C PRO A 94 -3.82 19.40 -4.76
N LYS A 95 -3.75 20.72 -4.57
CA LYS A 95 -4.92 21.61 -4.66
C LYS A 95 -5.61 21.58 -6.03
N GLN A 96 -4.87 21.21 -7.08
CA GLN A 96 -5.36 21.16 -8.46
C GLN A 96 -6.26 19.94 -8.76
N TRP A 97 -6.35 18.95 -7.86
CA TRP A 97 -7.17 17.76 -8.10
C TRP A 97 -8.69 18.03 -8.06
N ASP A 98 -9.12 19.23 -7.62
CA ASP A 98 -10.53 19.67 -7.55
C ASP A 98 -11.49 18.57 -7.07
N VAL A 99 -11.22 18.04 -5.87
CA VAL A 99 -11.93 16.88 -5.33
C VAL A 99 -13.13 17.28 -4.48
N ASP A 100 -14.21 16.48 -4.56
CA ASP A 100 -15.25 16.48 -3.54
C ASP A 100 -14.69 15.86 -2.25
N LYS A 101 -14.59 16.66 -1.18
CA LYS A 101 -14.09 16.20 0.13
C LYS A 101 -14.93 15.07 0.72
N LYS A 102 -16.25 15.04 0.44
CA LYS A 102 -17.13 13.94 0.89
C LYS A 102 -17.05 12.72 -0.03
N GLY A 103 -16.41 12.88 -1.19
CA GLY A 103 -16.25 11.85 -2.19
C GLY A 103 -15.21 10.78 -1.83
N PRO A 104 -15.18 9.68 -2.61
CA PRO A 104 -14.26 8.57 -2.40
C PRO A 104 -12.82 8.99 -2.70
N SER A 105 -11.88 8.50 -1.89
CA SER A 105 -10.47 8.59 -2.21
C SER A 105 -10.07 7.52 -3.24
N PRO A 106 -8.85 7.60 -3.81
CA PRO A 106 -8.32 6.52 -4.63
C PRO A 106 -8.39 5.15 -3.92
N TRP A 107 -8.18 5.09 -2.60
CA TRP A 107 -8.21 3.84 -1.84
C TRP A 107 -9.60 3.21 -1.74
N PHE A 108 -10.68 3.98 -1.90
CA PHE A 108 -12.05 3.45 -1.93
C PHE A 108 -12.22 2.33 -2.96
N ARG A 109 -11.54 2.45 -4.11
CA ARG A 109 -11.60 1.45 -5.18
C ARG A 109 -11.13 0.07 -4.74
N THR A 110 -10.22 -0.03 -3.78
CA THR A 110 -9.74 -1.31 -3.23
C THR A 110 -10.88 -2.10 -2.58
N PHE A 111 -11.78 -1.42 -1.86
CA PHE A 111 -12.95 -2.03 -1.24
C PHE A 111 -14.03 -2.39 -2.25
N GLN A 112 -14.25 -1.56 -3.27
CA GLN A 112 -15.13 -1.89 -4.40
C GLN A 112 -14.66 -3.13 -5.15
N ASN A 113 -13.35 -3.24 -5.43
CA ASN A 113 -12.78 -4.42 -6.07
C ASN A 113 -12.96 -5.70 -5.22
N ALA A 114 -12.97 -5.58 -3.89
CA ALA A 114 -13.26 -6.71 -3.02
C ALA A 114 -14.73 -7.14 -3.12
N ARG A 115 -15.67 -6.17 -3.10
CA ARG A 115 -17.10 -6.43 -3.32
C ARG A 115 -17.36 -7.08 -4.68
N ASP A 116 -16.78 -6.52 -5.73
CA ASP A 116 -16.94 -7.00 -7.11
C ASP A 116 -16.42 -8.43 -7.28
N TRP A 117 -15.44 -8.86 -6.47
CA TRP A 117 -14.92 -10.22 -6.47
C TRP A 117 -15.85 -11.23 -5.77
N CYS A 118 -16.57 -10.79 -4.74
CA CYS A 118 -17.54 -11.63 -4.03
C CYS A 118 -18.89 -11.78 -4.75
N SER A 119 -19.13 -10.99 -5.79
CA SER A 119 -20.40 -10.94 -6.55
C SER A 119 -20.32 -11.79 -7.80
#